data_AF-A0A2E7JUB9-F1
#
_entry.id   AF-A0A2E7JUB9-F1
#
_cell.length_a   1.000
_cell.length_b   1.000
_cell.length_c   1.000
_cell.angle_alpha   90.00
_cell.angle_beta   90.00
_cell.angle_gamma   90.00
#
_symmetry.space_group_name_H-M   'P 1'
#
loop_
_entity.id
_entity.type
_entity.pdbx_description
1 polymer ?
#
loop_
_entity_poly.entity_id
_entity_poly.type
_entity_poly.pdbx_seq_one_letter_code
_entity_poly.pdbx_strand_id
1 'polypeptide(L)' 'MLKLTHPIIDIDIVCSDFEKSLRFYRDLLSLEIAAELEISAAGVVCTPDPDGILIELVQVDPNDH' A
#
# COMPACT_ATOMS: atom_id res chain seq x y z
N MET A 1 14.88 4.07 -3.25
CA MET A 1 14.88 3.88 -1.79
C MET A 1 13.90 4.89 -1.21
N LEU A 2 12.76 4.43 -0.67
CA LEU A 2 11.84 5.32 0.04
C LEU A 2 12.59 5.94 1.22
N LYS A 3 12.59 7.26 1.32
CA LYS A 3 13.19 7.96 2.46
C LYS A 3 12.06 8.62 3.23
N LEU A 4 11.60 7.96 4.29
CA LEU A 4 10.63 8.51 5.23
C LEU A 4 11.33 9.63 6.03
N THR A 5 11.09 10.87 5.63
CA THR A 5 11.78 12.06 6.19
C THR A 5 11.05 12.72 7.34
N HIS A 6 9.81 12.32 7.60
CA HIS A 6 8.93 12.82 8.65
C HIS A 6 8.25 11.63 9.36
N PRO A 7 7.79 11.77 10.63
CA PRO A 7 6.92 10.77 11.24
C PRO A 7 5.61 10.74 10.45
N ILE A 8 5.49 9.79 9.55
CA ILE A 8 4.29 9.54 8.78
C ILE A 8 3.40 8.62 9.63
N ILE A 9 2.10 8.93 9.66
CA ILE A 9 1.10 7.98 10.17
C ILE A 9 0.84 7.03 9.01
N ASP A 10 1.10 5.74 9.22
CA ASP A 10 0.83 4.71 8.22
C ASP A 10 -0.59 4.17 8.43
N ILE A 11 -1.33 3.99 7.34
CA ILE A 11 -2.67 3.38 7.33
C ILE A 11 -2.61 2.09 6.51
N ASP A 12 -2.70 0.95 7.21
CA ASP A 12 -2.74 -0.37 6.57
C ASP A 12 -4.17 -0.78 6.23
N ILE A 13 -4.37 -1.16 4.97
CA ILE A 13 -5.64 -1.64 4.45
C ILE A 13 -5.46 -3.04 3.89
N VAL A 14 -5.95 -4.03 4.62
CA VAL A 14 -6.01 -5.41 4.13
C VAL A 14 -7.09 -5.53 3.07
N CYS A 15 -6.67 -5.93 1.87
CA CYS A 15 -7.50 -6.04 0.69
C CYS A 15 -7.87 -7.51 0.42
N SER A 16 -9.12 -7.75 0.00
CA SER A 16 -9.56 -9.06 -0.49
C SER A 16 -9.20 -9.30 -1.96
N ASP A 17 -8.94 -8.23 -2.72
CA ASP A 17 -8.62 -8.27 -4.14
C ASP A 17 -7.65 -7.12 -4.48
N PHE A 18 -6.37 -7.45 -4.59
CA PHE A 18 -5.29 -6.49 -4.75
C PHE A 18 -5.41 -5.68 -6.02
N GLU A 19 -5.77 -6.32 -7.13
CA GLU A 19 -5.84 -5.67 -8.44
C GLU A 19 -6.95 -4.62 -8.47
N LYS A 20 -8.14 -4.96 -7.91
CA LYS A 20 -9.24 -4.00 -7.82
C LYS A 20 -8.93 -2.84 -6.89
N SER A 21 -8.31 -3.11 -5.74
CA SER A 21 -7.88 -2.06 -4.81
C SER A 21 -6.85 -1.15 -5.45
N LEU A 22 -5.80 -1.70 -6.08
CA LEU A 22 -4.79 -0.91 -6.78
C LEU A 22 -5.41 -0.05 -7.87
N ARG A 23 -6.32 -0.59 -8.68
CA ARG A 23 -7.05 0.20 -9.68
C ARG A 23 -7.77 1.39 -9.06
N PHE A 24 -8.39 1.21 -7.89
CA PHE A 24 -9.07 2.32 -7.21
C PHE A 24 -8.08 3.40 -6.74
N TYR A 25 -7.05 3.03 -5.98
CA TYR A 25 -6.13 4.02 -5.38
C TYR A 25 -5.15 4.62 -6.40
N ARG A 26 -4.60 3.81 -7.31
CA ARG A 26 -3.66 4.28 -8.34
C ARG A 26 -4.38 4.93 -9.51
N ASP A 27 -5.37 4.26 -10.11
CA ASP A 27 -5.93 4.72 -11.39
C ASP A 27 -7.08 5.71 -11.23
N LEU A 28 -7.95 5.52 -10.22
CA LEU A 28 -9.11 6.40 -10.03
C LEU A 28 -8.80 7.60 -9.12
N LEU A 29 -8.06 7.38 -8.04
CA LEU A 29 -7.62 8.46 -7.15
C LEU A 29 -6.31 9.11 -7.59
N SER A 30 -5.62 8.53 -8.58
CA SER A 30 -4.35 9.07 -9.11
C SER A 30 -3.25 9.18 -8.05
N LEU A 31 -3.25 8.29 -7.04
CA LEU A 31 -2.18 8.24 -6.06
C LEU A 31 -0.96 7.52 -6.67
N GLU A 32 0.23 8.00 -6.34
CA GLU A 32 1.47 7.44 -6.88
C GLU A 32 1.87 6.19 -6.09
N ILE A 33 2.36 5.16 -6.79
CA ILE A 33 3.02 4.03 -6.13
C ILE A 33 4.41 4.48 -5.73
N ALA A 34 4.66 4.55 -4.42
CA ALA A 34 5.97 4.91 -3.90
C ALA A 34 6.86 3.66 -3.69
N ALA A 35 6.26 2.55 -3.26
CA ALA A 35 6.96 1.28 -3.09
C ALA A 35 6.04 0.07 -3.32
N GLU A 36 6.64 -1.02 -3.77
CA GLU A 36 6.06 -2.35 -3.77
C GLU A 36 7.01 -3.27 -2.97
N LEU A 37 6.45 -4.04 -2.05
CA LEU A 37 7.18 -4.82 -1.07
C LEU A 37 6.51 -6.20 -0.91
N GLU A 38 7.30 -7.19 -0.54
CA GLU A 38 6.81 -8.49 -0.09
C GLU A 38 7.32 -8.71 1.34
N ILE A 39 6.39 -8.92 2.27
CA ILE A 39 6.71 -9.08 3.70
C ILE A 39 5.97 -10.33 4.17
N SER A 40 6.71 -11.37 4.55
CA SER A 40 6.14 -12.60 5.14
C SER A 40 4.92 -13.12 4.37
N ALA A 41 5.09 -13.42 3.07
CA ALA A 41 4.00 -13.88 2.19
C ALA A 41 2.82 -12.90 1.98
N ALA A 42 2.94 -11.65 2.41
CA ALA A 42 2.00 -10.58 2.06
C ALA A 42 2.60 -9.63 1.01
N GLY A 43 1.82 -9.34 -0.03
CA GLY A 43 2.12 -8.28 -0.97
C GLY A 43 1.68 -6.93 -0.41
N VAL A 44 2.58 -5.94 -0.41
CA VAL A 44 2.32 -4.60 0.12
C VAL A 44 2.63 -3.56 -0.94
N VAL A 45 1.71 -2.62 -1.16
CA VAL A 45 1.93 -1.43 -2.00
C VAL A 45 1.70 -0.19 -1.19
N CYS A 46 2.70 0.67 -1.12
CA CYS A 46 2.64 1.92 -0.37
C CYS A 46 2.38 3.09 -1.32
N THR A 47 1.38 3.90 -1.00
CA THR A 47 0.98 5.07 -1.78
C THR A 47 0.79 6.28 -0.86
N PRO A 48 1.62 7.33 -1.00
CA PRO A 48 1.46 8.55 -0.22
C PRO A 48 0.29 9.36 -0.77
N ASP A 49 -0.51 9.92 0.13
CA ASP A 49 -1.46 10.96 -0.22
C ASP A 49 -0.79 12.34 -0.30
N PRO A 50 -1.49 13.36 -0.84
CA PRO A 50 -0.95 14.72 -0.93
C PRO A 50 -0.63 15.38 0.41
N ASP A 51 -1.24 14.93 1.51
CA ASP A 51 -1.04 15.46 2.86
C ASP A 51 0.14 14.78 3.58
N GLY A 52 0.71 13.73 2.98
CA GLY A 52 1.89 13.01 3.46
C GLY A 52 1.58 11.79 4.30
N ILE A 53 0.33 11.29 4.30
CA ILE A 53 -0.06 10.02 4.91
C ILE A 53 0.37 8.89 3.97
N LEU A 54 0.98 7.83 4.51
CA LEU A 54 1.31 6.63 3.75
C LEU A 54 0.16 5.64 3.87
N ILE A 55 -0.46 5.30 2.74
CA ILE A 55 -1.47 4.25 2.68
C ILE A 55 -0.79 2.99 2.20
N GLU A 56 -0.92 1.91 2.96
CA GLU A 56 -0.38 0.59 2.60
C GLU A 56 -1.52 -0.35 2.24
N LEU A 57 -1.57 -0.77 0.98
CA LEU A 57 -2.45 -1.84 0.55
C LEU A 57 -1.76 -3.16 0.80
N VAL A 58 -2.36 -4.02 1.62
CA VAL A 58 -1.80 -5.32 1.99
C VAL A 58 -2.72 -6.42 1.48
N GLN A 59 -2.18 -7.40 0.76
CA GLN A 59 -2.86 -8.66 0.51
C GLN A 59 -2.04 -9.82 1.09
N VAL A 60 -2.63 -10.49 2.07
CA VAL A 60 -2.05 -11.66 2.74
C VAL A 60 -2.37 -12.91 1.92
N ASP A 61 -1.43 -13.85 1.80
CA ASP A 61 -1.73 -15.18 1.26
C ASP A 61 -2.74 -15.87 2.19
N PRO A 62 -3.90 -16.31 1.67
CA PRO A 62 -4.91 -17.00 2.48
C PRO A 62 -4.41 -18.32 3.11
N ASN A 63 -3.27 -18.85 2.68
CA ASN A 63 -2.64 -20.07 3.21
C ASN A 63 -1.49 -19.79 4.19
N ASP A 64 -1.18 -18.52 4.46
CA ASP A 64 -0.17 -18.13 5.44
C ASP A 64 -0.73 -18.28 6.86
N HIS A 65 -0.08 -19.11 7.68
CA HIS A 65 -0.54 -19.55 9.01
C HIS A 65 0.47 -19.22 10.11
#